data_AF-A0A432QUJ1-F1
#
_entry.id   AF-A0A432QUJ1-F1
#
_cell.length_a   1.000
_cell.length_b   1.000
_cell.length_c   1.000
_cell.angle_alpha   90.00
_cell.angle_beta   90.00
_cell.angle_gamma   90.00
#
_symmetry.space_group_name_H-M   'P 1'
#
loop_
_entity.id
_entity.type
_entity.pdbx_description
1 polymer ?
#
loop_
_entity_poly.entity_id
_entity_poly.type
_entity_poly.pdbx_seq_one_letter_code
_entity_poly.pdbx_strand_id
1 'polypeptide(L)'
;MVIPMSNALKKNIFLTVLVLVITCAFYVFSGSAVAASPTDDLRPILDGIVEAIQNPAYAGEKNKTLRREKIMEIAHRGFDFTTMSKLVLGKTYRGLNTEQRKYFVELFTKLLENAYIGKLESYTNQVTKYEGEQIKGKKAEVRTLVENKGVTVPVNYIMLLNDSRWQVYDIKIEGVRLLRNYKAQFKSIIRKDKFEGLVKVLEEKNASLAKEGKK
;
A
#
# COMPACT_ATOMS: atom_id res chain seq x y z
N MET A 1 -20.08 -43.47 -67.98
CA MET A 1 -21.35 -43.45 -67.22
C MET A 1 -21.04 -42.82 -65.87
N VAL A 2 -21.26 -41.51 -65.72
CA VAL A 2 -20.97 -40.75 -64.50
C VAL A 2 -22.25 -39.96 -64.19
N ILE A 3 -22.89 -40.26 -63.06
CA ILE A 3 -24.12 -39.60 -62.62
C ILE A 3 -23.75 -38.21 -62.09
N PRO A 4 -24.37 -37.11 -62.55
CA PRO A 4 -24.07 -35.79 -62.00
C PRO A 4 -24.76 -35.60 -60.65
N MET A 5 -23.99 -35.21 -59.65
CA MET A 5 -24.48 -34.85 -58.31
C MET A 5 -25.30 -33.54 -58.38
N SER A 6 -26.47 -33.48 -57.75
CA SER A 6 -27.36 -32.32 -57.80
C SER A 6 -26.79 -31.11 -57.03
N ASN A 7 -27.06 -29.89 -57.54
CA ASN A 7 -26.62 -28.61 -56.97
C ASN A 7 -27.08 -28.34 -55.52
N ALA A 8 -28.04 -29.12 -55.00
CA ALA A 8 -28.51 -29.01 -53.62
C ALA A 8 -27.47 -29.52 -52.60
N LEU A 9 -26.65 -30.52 -52.95
CA LEU A 9 -25.66 -31.09 -52.03
C LEU A 9 -24.46 -30.15 -51.79
N LYS A 10 -24.09 -29.35 -52.80
CA LYS A 10 -22.96 -28.38 -52.70
C LYS A 10 -23.29 -27.20 -51.78
N LYS A 11 -24.55 -26.75 -51.72
CA LYS A 11 -24.98 -25.65 -50.84
C LYS A 11 -24.99 -26.03 -49.36
N ASN A 12 -25.34 -27.28 -49.04
CA ASN A 12 -25.37 -27.75 -47.65
C ASN A 12 -23.97 -27.98 -47.07
N ILE A 13 -23.01 -28.50 -47.85
CA ILE A 13 -21.62 -28.69 -47.39
C ILE A 13 -20.95 -27.34 -47.11
N PHE A 14 -21.18 -26.32 -47.96
CA PHE A 14 -20.61 -24.99 -47.77
C PHE A 14 -21.20 -24.27 -46.53
N LEU A 15 -22.48 -24.51 -46.23
CA LEU A 15 -23.14 -23.98 -45.04
C LEU A 15 -22.69 -24.70 -43.75
N THR A 16 -22.43 -26.01 -43.80
CA THR A 16 -21.92 -26.78 -42.65
C THR A 16 -20.45 -26.45 -42.33
N VAL A 17 -19.62 -26.17 -43.34
CA VAL A 17 -18.21 -25.74 -43.12
C VAL A 17 -18.13 -24.31 -42.58
N LEU A 18 -19.04 -23.41 -42.97
CA LEU A 18 -19.08 -22.03 -42.45
C LEU A 18 -19.52 -21.97 -40.97
N VAL A 19 -20.42 -22.86 -40.54
CA VAL A 19 -20.84 -22.94 -39.13
C VAL A 19 -19.74 -23.52 -38.23
N LEU A 20 -18.90 -24.43 -38.74
CA LEU A 20 -17.80 -25.02 -37.96
C LEU A 20 -16.64 -24.04 -37.73
N VAL A 21 -16.36 -23.14 -38.69
CA VAL A 21 -15.28 -22.14 -38.59
C VAL A 21 -15.66 -20.98 -37.66
N ILE A 22 -16.95 -20.65 -37.53
CA ILE A 22 -17.42 -19.58 -36.63
C ILE A 22 -17.47 -20.04 -35.17
N THR A 23 -17.64 -21.34 -34.89
CA THR A 23 -17.60 -21.88 -33.52
C THR A 23 -16.20 -21.97 -32.91
N CYS A 24 -15.13 -22.00 -33.70
CA CYS A 24 -13.76 -22.01 -33.18
C CYS A 24 -13.16 -20.61 -32.91
N ALA A 25 -13.82 -19.53 -33.36
CA ALA A 25 -13.34 -18.16 -33.13
C ALA A 25 -13.78 -17.56 -31.77
N PHE A 26 -14.58 -18.28 -30.99
CA PHE A 26 -14.98 -17.91 -29.63
C PHE A 26 -14.25 -18.74 -28.56
N TYR A 27 -12.99 -19.11 -28.79
CA TYR A 27 -12.07 -19.27 -27.66
C TYR A 27 -11.85 -17.88 -27.07
N VAL A 28 -12.81 -17.45 -26.26
CA VAL A 28 -12.66 -16.39 -25.29
C VAL A 28 -11.37 -16.71 -24.56
N PHE A 29 -10.34 -15.92 -24.85
CA PHE A 29 -9.13 -15.88 -24.07
C PHE A 29 -9.58 -15.39 -22.68
N SER A 30 -10.02 -16.31 -21.84
CA SER A 30 -10.11 -16.09 -20.41
C SER A 30 -8.67 -15.92 -19.95
N GLY A 31 -8.13 -14.72 -20.16
CA GLY A 31 -6.95 -14.29 -19.45
C GLY A 31 -7.31 -14.45 -17.99
N SER A 32 -6.73 -15.46 -17.35
CA SER A 32 -6.73 -15.53 -15.90
C SER A 32 -6.12 -14.21 -15.47
N ALA A 33 -6.94 -13.28 -14.99
CA ALA A 33 -6.45 -12.10 -14.33
C ALA A 33 -5.62 -12.64 -13.17
N VAL A 34 -4.29 -12.62 -13.32
CA VAL A 34 -3.37 -12.95 -12.25
C VAL A 34 -3.78 -12.02 -11.11
N ALA A 35 -4.34 -12.61 -10.06
CA ALA A 35 -4.79 -11.83 -8.92
C ALA A 35 -3.57 -11.05 -8.42
N ALA A 36 -3.70 -9.72 -8.32
CA ALA A 36 -2.61 -8.87 -7.84
C ALA A 36 -2.11 -9.43 -6.50
N SER A 37 -0.82 -9.71 -6.42
CA SER A 37 -0.15 -10.26 -5.24
C SER A 37 0.23 -9.10 -4.32
N PRO A 38 -0.32 -9.03 -3.09
CA PRO A 38 0.07 -8.03 -2.11
C PRO A 38 1.58 -7.99 -1.86
N THR A 39 2.23 -9.16 -1.84
CA THR A 39 3.68 -9.25 -1.66
C THR A 39 4.43 -8.65 -2.84
N ASP A 40 3.97 -8.88 -4.08
CA ASP A 40 4.64 -8.34 -5.27
C ASP A 40 4.45 -6.83 -5.42
N ASP A 41 3.35 -6.27 -4.90
CA ASP A 41 3.18 -4.82 -4.78
C ASP A 41 3.99 -4.20 -3.63
N LEU A 42 4.13 -4.92 -2.50
CA LEU A 42 4.83 -4.41 -1.31
C LEU A 42 6.35 -4.46 -1.44
N ARG A 43 6.89 -5.56 -1.96
CA ARG A 43 8.34 -5.80 -2.04
C ARG A 43 9.11 -4.65 -2.70
N PRO A 44 8.77 -4.17 -3.91
CA PRO A 44 9.50 -3.08 -4.54
C PRO A 44 9.44 -1.76 -3.77
N ILE A 45 8.41 -1.56 -2.93
CA ILE A 45 8.31 -0.37 -2.07
C ILE A 45 9.34 -0.47 -0.93
N LEU A 46 9.39 -1.61 -0.24
CA LEU A 46 10.34 -1.81 0.86
C LEU A 46 11.78 -1.80 0.34
N ASP A 47 12.05 -2.49 -0.76
CA ASP A 47 13.36 -2.54 -1.39
C ASP A 47 13.80 -1.14 -1.85
N GLY A 48 12.90 -0.38 -2.48
CA GLY A 48 13.18 0.99 -2.90
C GLY A 48 13.47 1.93 -1.72
N ILE A 49 12.80 1.77 -0.58
CA ILE A 49 13.11 2.54 0.63
C ILE A 49 14.53 2.23 1.12
N VAL A 50 14.91 0.94 1.18
CA VAL A 50 16.25 0.52 1.58
C VAL A 50 17.30 1.04 0.59
N GLU A 51 17.04 0.95 -0.71
CA GLU A 51 17.92 1.49 -1.74
C GLU A 51 18.11 3.00 -1.59
N ALA A 52 17.03 3.76 -1.36
CA ALA A 52 17.13 5.20 -1.12
C ALA A 52 17.92 5.56 0.14
N ILE A 53 17.85 4.73 1.18
CA ILE A 53 18.65 4.89 2.42
C ILE A 53 20.13 4.63 2.15
N GLN A 54 20.45 3.57 1.40
CA GLN A 54 21.82 3.15 1.11
C GLN A 54 22.50 3.93 -0.02
N ASN A 55 21.73 4.68 -0.82
CA ASN A 55 22.24 5.36 -2.01
C ASN A 55 23.33 6.39 -1.63
N PRO A 56 24.57 6.25 -2.12
CA PRO A 56 25.66 7.18 -1.83
C PRO A 56 25.36 8.63 -2.21
N ALA A 57 24.53 8.88 -3.22
CA ALA A 57 24.14 10.22 -3.65
C ALA A 57 23.31 10.96 -2.57
N TYR A 58 22.65 10.22 -1.68
CA TYR A 58 21.82 10.77 -0.60
C TYR A 58 22.48 10.60 0.78
N ALA A 59 23.73 10.12 0.82
CA ALA A 59 24.45 9.86 2.06
C ALA A 59 24.90 11.14 2.77
N GLY A 60 25.14 11.00 4.07
CA GLY A 60 25.63 12.08 4.92
C GLY A 60 24.57 13.11 5.30
N GLU A 61 24.97 14.02 6.18
CA GLU A 61 24.01 14.90 6.85
C GLU A 61 23.58 16.09 5.99
N LYS A 62 24.42 16.51 5.05
CA LYS A 62 24.08 17.52 4.05
C LYS A 62 22.92 17.11 3.15
N ASN A 63 22.74 15.81 2.90
CA ASN A 63 21.71 15.27 2.02
C ASN A 63 20.52 14.66 2.77
N LYS A 64 20.44 14.81 4.10
CA LYS A 64 19.39 14.19 4.92
C LYS A 64 17.99 14.57 4.48
N THR A 65 17.74 15.85 4.19
CA THR A 65 16.43 16.30 3.70
C THR A 65 16.06 15.62 2.38
N LEU A 66 16.98 15.63 1.41
CA LEU A 66 16.78 14.99 0.10
C LEU A 66 16.54 13.48 0.24
N ARG A 67 17.32 12.79 1.09
CA ARG A 67 17.15 11.36 1.37
C ARG A 67 15.74 11.08 1.90
N ARG A 68 15.27 11.88 2.85
CA ARG A 68 13.93 11.75 3.44
C ARG A 68 12.81 12.03 2.45
N GLU A 69 12.98 13.03 1.58
CA GLU A 69 12.05 13.30 0.48
C GLU A 69 11.94 12.11 -0.46
N LYS A 70 13.07 11.48 -0.84
CA LYS A 70 13.09 10.29 -1.69
C LYS A 70 12.43 9.08 -1.02
N ILE A 71 12.69 8.85 0.26
CA ILE A 71 12.00 7.81 1.04
C ILE A 71 10.48 8.05 1.03
N MET A 72 10.04 9.28 1.26
CA MET A 72 8.62 9.62 1.29
C MET A 72 7.95 9.51 -0.08
N GLU A 73 8.63 9.88 -1.16
CA GLU A 73 8.16 9.67 -2.54
C GLU A 73 7.85 8.18 -2.78
N ILE A 74 8.74 7.29 -2.34
CA ILE A 74 8.55 5.84 -2.44
C ILE A 74 7.41 5.37 -1.54
N ALA A 75 7.38 5.84 -0.29
CA ALA A 75 6.35 5.48 0.67
C ALA A 75 4.95 5.88 0.19
N HIS A 76 4.77 7.04 -0.43
CA HIS A 76 3.48 7.48 -0.98
C HIS A 76 2.91 6.56 -2.07
N ARG A 77 3.75 5.74 -2.73
CA ARG A 77 3.29 4.74 -3.70
C ARG A 77 2.72 3.50 -3.01
N GLY A 78 3.35 3.04 -1.93
CA GLY A 78 2.97 1.80 -1.24
C GLY A 78 2.06 1.97 -0.02
N PHE A 79 1.92 3.18 0.51
CA PHE A 79 1.15 3.45 1.74
C PHE A 79 0.00 4.42 1.47
N ASP A 80 -1.22 4.03 1.86
CA ASP A 80 -2.44 4.82 1.71
C ASP A 80 -2.71 5.65 2.97
N PHE A 81 -1.97 6.76 3.10
CA PHE A 81 -2.08 7.70 4.23
C PHE A 81 -3.48 8.32 4.36
N THR A 82 -4.24 8.43 3.27
CA THR A 82 -5.62 8.90 3.31
C THR A 82 -6.51 7.90 4.01
N THR A 83 -6.42 6.61 3.66
CA THR A 83 -7.15 5.54 4.36
C THR A 83 -6.67 5.41 5.80
N MET A 84 -5.37 5.53 6.08
CA MET A 84 -4.86 5.54 7.47
C MET A 84 -5.55 6.62 8.31
N SER A 85 -5.56 7.84 7.79
CA SER A 85 -6.16 9.02 8.41
C SER A 85 -7.67 8.88 8.63
N LYS A 86 -8.38 8.32 7.65
CA LYS A 86 -9.81 8.03 7.77
C LYS A 86 -10.10 6.99 8.87
N LEU A 87 -9.32 5.91 8.90
CA LEU A 87 -9.54 4.80 9.83
C LEU A 87 -9.16 5.16 11.28
N VAL A 88 -8.11 5.96 11.47
CA VAL A 88 -7.66 6.38 12.79
C VAL A 88 -8.66 7.33 13.47
N LEU A 89 -9.30 8.22 12.70
CA LEU A 89 -10.36 9.10 13.21
C LEU A 89 -11.72 8.41 13.35
N GLY A 90 -11.99 7.39 12.53
CA GLY A 90 -13.23 6.63 12.60
C GLY A 90 -14.47 7.49 12.40
N LYS A 91 -15.36 7.56 13.41
CA LYS A 91 -16.63 8.30 13.30
C LYS A 91 -16.41 9.81 13.14
N THR A 92 -15.38 10.37 13.79
CA THR A 92 -15.08 11.82 13.73
C THR A 92 -14.84 12.29 12.30
N TYR A 93 -14.19 11.47 11.48
CA TYR A 93 -13.88 11.80 10.07
C TYR A 93 -15.12 12.21 9.25
N ARG A 94 -16.29 11.60 9.54
CA ARG A 94 -17.53 11.88 8.80
C ARG A 94 -18.06 13.29 9.04
N GLY A 95 -17.81 13.86 10.22
CA GLY A 95 -18.23 15.21 10.58
C GLY A 95 -17.30 16.31 10.10
N LEU A 96 -16.12 15.96 9.57
CA LEU A 96 -15.15 16.92 9.06
C LEU A 96 -15.50 17.36 7.63
N ASN A 97 -15.26 18.63 7.32
CA ASN A 97 -15.30 19.15 5.95
C ASN A 97 -14.04 18.75 5.16
N THR A 98 -14.01 19.06 3.86
CA THR A 98 -12.91 18.67 2.96
C THR A 98 -11.56 19.22 3.41
N GLU A 99 -11.48 20.50 3.78
CA GLU A 99 -10.24 21.14 4.22
C GLU A 99 -9.72 20.53 5.53
N GLN A 100 -10.60 20.29 6.49
CA GLN A 100 -10.24 19.63 7.75
C GLN A 100 -9.71 18.21 7.53
N ARG A 101 -10.30 17.46 6.59
CA ARG A 101 -9.82 16.11 6.24
C ARG A 101 -8.46 16.16 5.60
N LYS A 102 -8.25 17.07 4.64
CA LYS A 102 -6.97 17.26 3.95
C LYS A 102 -5.88 17.65 4.95
N TYR A 103 -6.15 18.65 5.78
CA TYR A 103 -5.21 19.12 6.78
C TYR A 103 -4.85 18.04 7.81
N PHE A 104 -5.83 17.25 8.25
CA PHE A 104 -5.55 16.12 9.14
C PHE A 104 -4.69 15.04 8.47
N VAL A 105 -4.94 14.73 7.19
CA VAL A 105 -4.10 13.77 6.44
C VAL A 105 -2.65 14.26 6.40
N GLU A 106 -2.43 15.54 6.11
CA GLU A 106 -1.09 16.14 6.11
C GLU A 106 -0.43 16.04 7.49
N LEU A 107 -1.12 16.46 8.55
CA LEU A 107 -0.60 16.42 9.93
C LEU A 107 -0.28 15.00 10.39
N PHE A 108 -1.17 14.04 10.13
CA PHE A 108 -0.96 12.67 10.56
C PHE A 108 0.13 11.97 9.74
N THR A 109 0.20 12.22 8.44
CA THR A 109 1.31 11.74 7.58
C THR A 109 2.64 12.29 8.10
N LYS A 110 2.69 13.59 8.40
CA LYS A 110 3.90 14.22 8.93
C LYS A 110 4.30 13.67 10.30
N LEU A 111 3.34 13.33 11.14
CA LEU A 111 3.60 12.67 12.42
C LEU A 111 4.26 11.32 12.23
N LEU A 112 3.73 10.49 11.32
CA LEU A 112 4.29 9.17 11.04
C LEU A 112 5.69 9.28 10.43
N GLU A 113 5.88 10.19 9.46
CA GLU A 113 7.21 10.47 8.91
C GLU A 113 8.19 10.84 10.03
N ASN A 114 7.89 11.87 10.80
CA ASN A 114 8.79 12.37 11.86
C ASN A 114 9.09 11.32 12.93
N ALA A 115 8.10 10.49 13.29
CA ALA A 115 8.25 9.48 14.34
C ALA A 115 9.07 8.26 13.90
N TYR A 116 9.08 7.92 12.60
CA TYR A 116 9.64 6.65 12.13
C TYR A 116 10.77 6.79 11.12
N ILE A 117 10.92 7.92 10.43
CA ILE A 117 11.93 8.06 9.36
C ILE A 117 13.35 7.89 9.87
N GLY A 118 13.68 8.44 11.05
CA GLY A 118 14.99 8.24 11.66
C GLY A 118 15.26 6.79 12.04
N LYS A 119 14.23 6.04 12.43
CA LYS A 119 14.36 4.60 12.68
C LYS A 119 14.60 3.86 11.36
N LEU A 120 13.85 4.16 10.31
CA LEU A 120 14.07 3.59 8.97
C LEU A 120 15.49 3.89 8.47
N GLU A 121 16.00 5.11 8.62
CA GLU A 121 17.36 5.46 8.21
C GLU A 121 18.45 4.67 8.97
N SER A 122 18.15 4.16 10.17
CA SER A 122 19.06 3.29 10.92
C SER A 122 19.05 1.83 10.44
N TYR A 123 18.17 1.49 9.50
CA TYR A 123 17.92 0.14 9.01
C TYR A 123 18.70 -0.08 7.71
N THR A 124 20.04 -0.12 7.79
CA THR A 124 20.91 -0.11 6.61
C THR A 124 21.34 -1.48 6.10
N ASN A 125 21.24 -2.57 6.87
CA ASN A 125 21.75 -3.90 6.46
C ASN A 125 20.78 -5.02 6.83
N GLN A 126 19.48 -4.77 6.65
CA GLN A 126 18.46 -5.70 7.13
C GLN A 126 18.00 -6.64 6.05
N VAL A 127 17.76 -7.89 6.45
CA VAL A 127 17.12 -8.88 5.60
C VAL A 127 15.64 -8.92 5.95
N THR A 128 14.79 -8.65 4.97
CA THR A 128 13.35 -8.85 5.10
C THR A 128 12.99 -10.23 4.54
N LYS A 129 12.60 -11.14 5.42
CA LYS A 129 12.08 -12.45 5.02
C LYS A 129 10.56 -12.38 4.93
N TYR A 130 10.01 -12.72 3.76
CA TYR A 130 8.56 -12.84 3.56
C TYR A 130 8.11 -14.24 3.98
N GLU A 131 7.20 -14.33 4.95
CA GLU A 131 6.67 -15.60 5.45
C GLU A 131 5.37 -16.02 4.75
N GLY A 132 4.84 -15.14 3.90
CA GLY A 132 3.66 -15.36 3.08
C GLY A 132 2.58 -14.31 3.31
N GLU A 133 1.51 -14.45 2.55
CA GLU A 133 0.40 -13.50 2.51
C GLU A 133 -0.95 -14.18 2.70
N GLN A 134 -1.94 -13.42 3.17
CA GLN A 134 -3.32 -13.85 3.30
C GLN A 134 -4.23 -12.80 2.69
N ILE A 135 -5.04 -13.19 1.70
CA ILE A 135 -5.99 -12.30 1.01
C ILE A 135 -7.42 -12.65 1.43
N LYS A 136 -8.20 -11.63 1.77
CA LYS A 136 -9.64 -11.72 2.07
C LYS A 136 -10.39 -10.59 1.38
N GLY A 137 -10.88 -10.86 0.17
CA GLY A 137 -11.54 -9.86 -0.68
C GLY A 137 -10.57 -8.73 -1.02
N LYS A 138 -10.92 -7.49 -0.69
CA LYS A 138 -10.06 -6.31 -0.91
C LYS A 138 -9.07 -6.04 0.22
N LYS A 139 -8.89 -6.95 1.17
CA LYS A 139 -7.95 -6.80 2.29
C LYS A 139 -6.90 -7.91 2.23
N ALA A 140 -5.68 -7.58 2.61
CA ALA A 140 -4.61 -8.56 2.74
C ALA A 140 -3.74 -8.30 3.97
N GLU A 141 -3.04 -9.34 4.41
CA GLU A 141 -1.94 -9.27 5.37
C GLU A 141 -0.71 -9.95 4.76
N VAL A 142 0.39 -9.21 4.59
CA VAL A 142 1.70 -9.76 4.23
C VAL A 142 2.52 -9.87 5.51
N ARG A 143 3.01 -11.07 5.82
CA ARG A 143 3.81 -11.33 7.03
C ARG A 143 5.29 -11.31 6.70
N THR A 144 6.07 -10.53 7.43
CA THR A 144 7.53 -10.50 7.28
C THR A 144 8.25 -10.62 8.62
N LEU A 145 9.49 -11.09 8.54
CA LEU A 145 10.48 -10.99 9.61
C LEU A 145 11.57 -10.03 9.15
N VAL A 146 11.81 -9.00 9.95
CA VAL A 146 12.86 -8.01 9.70
C VAL A 146 14.00 -8.28 10.67
N GLU A 147 15.15 -8.68 10.15
CA GLU A 147 16.34 -8.92 10.95
C GLU A 147 17.21 -7.66 11.04
N ASN A 148 17.51 -7.21 12.26
CA ASN A 148 18.36 -6.08 12.54
C ASN A 148 19.36 -6.41 13.66
N LYS A 149 20.65 -6.46 13.33
CA LYS A 149 21.73 -6.68 14.31
C LYS A 149 21.50 -7.92 15.19
N GLY A 150 21.06 -9.03 14.60
CA GLY A 150 20.78 -10.29 15.29
C GLY A 150 19.43 -10.35 16.02
N VAL A 151 18.64 -9.26 16.00
CA VAL A 151 17.26 -9.25 16.50
C VAL A 151 16.31 -9.40 15.34
N THR A 152 15.45 -10.41 15.38
CA THR A 152 14.39 -10.62 14.39
C THR A 152 13.08 -10.08 14.92
N VAL A 153 12.46 -9.16 14.19
CA VAL A 153 11.20 -8.51 14.56
C VAL A 153 10.11 -8.86 13.54
N PRO A 154 8.98 -9.46 13.97
CA PRO A 154 7.83 -9.65 13.11
C PRO A 154 7.18 -8.31 12.73
N VAL A 155 7.04 -8.07 11.42
CA VAL A 155 6.39 -6.89 10.86
C VAL A 155 5.38 -7.33 9.81
N ASN A 156 4.09 -7.16 10.11
CA ASN A 156 3.03 -7.51 9.17
C ASN A 156 2.39 -6.27 8.58
N TYR A 157 2.20 -6.26 7.27
CA TYR A 157 1.65 -5.15 6.52
C TYR A 157 0.19 -5.45 6.18
N ILE A 158 -0.71 -4.59 6.66
CA ILE A 158 -2.15 -4.74 6.42
C ILE A 158 -2.51 -3.85 5.24
N MET A 159 -2.98 -4.48 4.17
CA MET A 159 -3.13 -3.83 2.86
C MET A 159 -4.58 -3.80 2.41
N LEU A 160 -4.90 -2.79 1.60
CA LEU A 160 -6.18 -2.61 0.93
C LEU A 160 -5.94 -2.57 -0.58
N LEU A 161 -6.79 -3.28 -1.33
CA LEU A 161 -6.76 -3.25 -2.79
C LEU A 161 -7.55 -2.03 -3.31
N ASN A 162 -6.83 -1.06 -3.89
CA ASN A 162 -7.37 0.14 -4.52
C ASN A 162 -6.88 0.23 -5.96
N ASP A 163 -7.79 0.42 -6.92
CA ASP A 163 -7.44 0.57 -8.34
C ASP A 163 -6.45 -0.49 -8.87
N SER A 164 -6.69 -1.75 -8.46
CA SER A 164 -5.87 -2.92 -8.80
C SER A 164 -4.45 -2.94 -8.21
N ARG A 165 -4.15 -2.08 -7.23
CA ARG A 165 -2.89 -2.09 -6.46
C ARG A 165 -3.14 -2.26 -4.97
N TRP A 166 -2.31 -3.07 -4.33
CA TRP A 166 -2.30 -3.20 -2.89
C TRP A 166 -1.51 -2.07 -2.25
N GLN A 167 -2.13 -1.38 -1.30
CA GLN A 167 -1.48 -0.34 -0.52
C GLN A 167 -1.63 -0.60 0.97
N VAL A 168 -0.55 -0.39 1.71
CA VAL A 168 -0.51 -0.54 3.17
C VAL A 168 -1.33 0.56 3.81
N TYR A 169 -2.26 0.19 4.68
CA TYR A 169 -3.01 1.13 5.50
C TYR A 169 -2.80 0.90 6.99
N ASP A 170 -2.12 -0.16 7.41
CA ASP A 170 -1.73 -0.35 8.81
C ASP A 170 -0.51 -1.28 8.89
N ILE A 171 0.26 -1.15 9.96
CA ILE A 171 1.41 -2.01 10.24
C ILE A 171 1.21 -2.64 11.60
N LYS A 172 1.52 -3.94 11.70
CA LYS A 172 1.49 -4.70 12.95
C LYS A 172 2.93 -5.11 13.28
N ILE A 173 3.49 -4.51 14.32
CA ILE A 173 4.84 -4.82 14.81
C ILE A 173 4.68 -5.60 16.10
N GLU A 174 5.27 -6.79 16.19
CA GLU A 174 5.18 -7.66 17.38
C GLU A 174 3.73 -7.87 17.86
N GLY A 175 2.80 -8.05 16.92
CA GLY A 175 1.38 -8.24 17.21
C GLY A 175 0.59 -6.96 17.51
N VAL A 176 1.24 -5.80 17.62
CA VAL A 176 0.61 -4.52 17.93
C VAL A 176 0.38 -3.69 16.68
N ARG A 177 -0.90 -3.39 16.39
CA ARG A 177 -1.30 -2.55 15.26
C ARG A 177 -1.06 -1.06 15.54
N LEU A 178 -0.35 -0.40 14.64
CA LEU A 178 -0.01 1.02 14.71
C LEU A 178 -1.26 1.91 14.78
N LEU A 179 -2.21 1.75 13.84
CA LEU A 179 -3.42 2.58 13.84
C LEU A 179 -4.31 2.35 15.06
N ARG A 180 -4.31 1.14 15.65
CA ARG A 180 -5.08 0.87 16.86
C ARG A 180 -4.60 1.74 18.02
N ASN A 181 -3.28 1.90 18.16
CA ASN A 181 -2.68 2.71 19.22
C ASN A 181 -3.02 4.21 19.02
N TYR A 182 -2.81 4.74 17.82
CA TYR A 182 -3.15 6.14 17.54
C TYR A 182 -4.64 6.42 17.69
N LYS A 183 -5.51 5.51 17.23
CA LYS A 183 -6.97 5.65 17.38
C LYS A 183 -7.40 5.77 18.83
N ALA A 184 -6.80 4.99 19.74
CA ALA A 184 -7.10 5.10 21.17
C ALA A 184 -6.69 6.46 21.73
N GLN A 185 -5.48 6.94 21.40
CA GLN A 185 -4.99 8.25 21.82
C GLN A 185 -5.85 9.39 21.27
N PHE A 186 -6.14 9.38 19.97
CA PHE A 186 -6.92 10.42 19.31
C PHE A 186 -8.36 10.46 19.83
N LYS A 187 -8.98 9.29 20.08
CA LYS A 187 -10.31 9.24 20.70
C LYS A 187 -10.32 9.90 22.08
N SER A 188 -9.28 9.71 22.88
CA SER A 188 -9.16 10.34 24.20
C SER A 188 -9.08 11.86 24.09
N ILE A 189 -8.22 12.36 23.19
CA ILE A 189 -8.04 13.80 22.95
C ILE A 189 -9.34 14.42 22.41
N ILE A 190 -9.93 13.82 21.37
CA ILE A 190 -11.17 14.34 20.75
C ILE A 190 -12.33 14.40 21.76
N ARG A 191 -12.42 13.44 22.67
CA ARG A 191 -13.46 13.46 23.71
C ARG A 191 -13.30 14.67 24.64
N LYS A 192 -12.06 15.05 24.96
CA LYS A 192 -11.74 16.13 25.89
C LYS A 192 -11.75 17.49 25.20
N ASP A 193 -11.03 17.61 24.09
CA ASP A 193 -10.64 18.88 23.48
C ASP A 193 -11.14 19.01 22.03
N LYS A 194 -12.06 18.13 21.60
CA LYS A 194 -12.63 18.09 20.24
C LYS A 194 -11.57 17.90 19.16
N PHE A 195 -11.96 18.09 17.90
CA PHE A 195 -11.06 17.86 16.77
C PHE A 195 -9.93 18.90 16.74
N GLU A 196 -10.25 20.14 17.11
CA GLU A 196 -9.33 21.28 17.19
C GLU A 196 -8.20 21.00 18.20
N GLY A 197 -8.51 20.39 19.35
CA GLY A 197 -7.50 19.97 20.32
C GLY A 197 -6.58 18.88 19.78
N LEU A 198 -7.10 17.94 18.99
CA LEU A 198 -6.26 16.94 18.33
C LEU A 198 -5.31 17.59 17.31
N VAL A 199 -5.81 18.52 16.51
CA VAL A 199 -5.01 19.28 15.54
C VAL A 199 -3.84 19.97 16.24
N LYS A 200 -4.12 20.72 17.32
CA LYS A 200 -3.09 21.42 18.11
C LYS A 200 -2.02 20.46 18.64
N VAL A 201 -2.43 19.32 19.21
CA VAL A 201 -1.49 18.30 19.72
C VAL A 201 -0.62 17.72 18.59
N LEU A 202 -1.17 17.53 17.39
CA LEU A 202 -0.41 17.02 16.25
C LEU A 202 0.60 18.04 15.72
N GLU A 203 0.22 19.31 15.63
CA GLU A 203 1.11 20.41 15.25
C GLU A 203 2.29 20.52 16.24
N GLU A 204 2.01 20.53 17.54
CA GLU A 204 3.02 20.59 18.60
C GLU A 204 3.98 19.39 18.54
N LYS A 205 3.44 18.17 18.40
CA LYS A 205 4.26 16.96 18.28
C LYS A 205 5.13 16.98 17.02
N ASN A 206 4.58 17.38 15.88
CA ASN A 206 5.34 17.52 14.64
C ASN A 206 6.48 18.54 14.77
N ALA A 207 6.21 19.69 15.40
CA ALA A 207 7.22 20.70 15.65
C ALA A 207 8.32 20.20 16.61
N SER A 208 7.98 19.42 17.64
CA SER A 208 8.97 18.81 18.56
C SER A 208 9.86 17.81 17.84
N LEU A 209 9.26 16.83 17.15
CA LEU A 209 10.00 15.77 16.47
C LEU A 209 10.88 16.32 15.32
N ALA A 210 10.42 17.37 14.63
CA ALA A 210 11.22 18.05 13.62
C ALA A 210 12.46 18.74 14.19
N LYS A 211 12.41 19.21 15.45
CA LYS A 211 13.59 19.78 16.14
C LYS A 211 14.55 18.68 16.59
N GLU A 212 14.03 17.56 17.10
CA GLU A 212 14.84 16.40 17.50
C GLU A 212 15.56 15.78 16.31
N GLY A 213 14.88 15.64 15.16
CA GLY A 213 15.48 15.11 13.94
C GLY A 213 16.49 16.03 13.24
N LYS A 214 16.68 17.28 13.70
CA LYS A 214 17.71 18.22 13.22
C LYS A 214 18.99 18.21 14.06
N LYS A 215 18.95 17.64 15.26
CA LYS A 215 20.14 17.39 16.08
C LYS A 215 20.88 16.15 15.58
#